data_AF-A0A920YU81-F1
#
_entry.id   AF-A0A920YU81-F1
#
_cell.length_a   1.000
_cell.length_b   1.000
_cell.length_c   1.000
_cell.angle_alpha   90.00
_cell.angle_beta   90.00
_cell.angle_gamma   90.00
#
_symmetry.space_group_name_H-M   'P 1'
#
loop_
_entity.id
_entity.type
_entity.pdbx_description
1 polymer ?
#
loop_
_entity_poly.entity_id
_entity_poly.type
_entity_poly.pdbx_seq_one_letter_code
_entity_poly.pdbx_strand_id
1 'polypeptide(L)'
;MIKKFLQSAKAGEPVFISTVSEAFENLEETEKQLMNCVLTLLENDEKRLFKICLPILNGLGTEEINFVKSYVWAKIYNILSSLGGKEMNIYIDKSNSSLTELATELNQVFYVDSKRSDRRGYGRAVNVIDRMLSALCADAPGFRFNILDISEMPVINKIDTEGREKNRDLGIFKKATENLGGKIICGIDVGGTVIKTVLVKGGKIDSCKEYNWFPAGFRETRQLIEPICLIVRLMRAKVSLESLNIASDAKNELIRDINKALDKNASNDYMFDAVEKAEAFLNGRYVEIDAIGLTFPDVVVKNKIVGGEVYKTRGIRNNPNIDYEKDFLKLTNLNDILRKYIKKDGSVNIINDGSMAAFTAAVENVAAGSSELVADGIFAHTLGTELGTGWINGDGIIPDIPLEVYNFIIDLGSFVEKQYPSDDLRSINNFNTELPGTLQKYCSQSGIFRLAMKYFPRKRPDLYQELFNKGFVIEKEVDGHTGYYVPTEPEDMRKPFLKHMMDLVERENDEANKRIWKDIGAFLAVTWIETEEILNPGTARRVLFGGLVANKRCFELIKEGANEIREGIVLDVADSGMANTSLMKQLKANPEYTVAQFAQAVGAVYFGNLS
;
A
#
# COMPACT_ATOMS: atom_id res chain seq x y z
N MET A 1 -0.18 23.42 27.04
CA MET A 1 0.17 22.89 25.70
C MET A 1 -1.05 22.31 24.99
N ILE A 2 -1.69 21.25 25.50
CA ILE A 2 -2.85 20.57 24.88
C ILE A 2 -3.96 21.54 24.45
N LYS A 3 -4.29 22.55 25.26
CA LYS A 3 -5.26 23.59 24.89
C LYS A 3 -4.95 24.30 23.56
N LYS A 4 -3.67 24.51 23.23
CA LYS A 4 -3.26 25.11 21.95
C LYS A 4 -3.49 24.14 20.80
N PHE A 5 -3.19 22.84 20.98
CA PHE A 5 -3.51 21.82 19.99
C PHE A 5 -5.02 21.74 19.74
N LEU A 6 -5.83 21.72 20.79
CA LEU A 6 -7.29 21.73 20.68
C LEU A 6 -7.80 22.99 19.97
N GLN A 7 -7.19 24.16 20.22
CA GLN A 7 -7.55 25.40 19.54
C GLN A 7 -7.29 25.30 18.03
N SER A 8 -6.11 24.81 17.62
CA SER A 8 -5.79 24.59 16.20
C SER A 8 -6.71 23.55 15.56
N ALA A 9 -6.94 22.42 16.23
CA ALA A 9 -7.82 21.36 15.76
C ALA A 9 -9.25 21.87 15.49
N LYS A 10 -9.81 22.66 16.42
CA LYS A 10 -11.13 23.29 16.28
C LYS A 10 -11.19 24.34 15.17
N ALA A 11 -10.07 24.97 14.86
CA ALA A 11 -9.96 25.90 13.74
C ALA A 11 -9.89 25.20 12.36
N GLY A 12 -9.89 23.87 12.33
CA GLY A 12 -9.73 23.07 11.11
C GLY A 12 -8.28 22.90 10.69
N GLU A 13 -7.31 23.31 11.51
CA GLU A 13 -5.89 23.16 11.21
C GLU A 13 -5.36 21.78 11.62
N PRO A 14 -4.39 21.23 10.86
CA PRO A 14 -3.78 19.98 11.22
C PRO A 14 -3.00 20.11 12.53
N VAL A 15 -3.04 19.05 13.33
CA VAL A 15 -2.22 18.88 14.53
C VAL A 15 -1.44 17.58 14.34
N PHE A 16 -0.23 17.71 13.83
CA PHE A 16 0.55 16.54 13.43
C PHE A 16 0.95 15.69 14.63
N ILE A 17 0.83 14.38 14.47
CA ILE A 17 1.16 13.39 15.52
C ILE A 17 2.62 13.52 15.99
N SER A 18 3.54 13.81 15.07
CA SER A 18 4.97 14.02 15.38
C SER A 18 5.21 15.26 16.25
N THR A 19 4.50 16.35 15.98
CA THR A 19 4.53 17.57 16.83
C THR A 19 3.97 17.31 18.22
N VAL A 20 2.94 16.46 18.35
CA VAL A 20 2.42 16.08 19.66
C VAL A 20 3.41 15.18 20.40
N SER A 21 4.05 14.23 19.70
CA SER A 21 5.09 13.36 20.27
C SER A 21 6.24 14.19 20.84
N GLU A 22 6.82 15.06 20.02
CA GLU A 22 7.92 15.94 20.43
C GLU A 22 7.53 16.81 21.63
N ALA A 23 6.31 17.35 21.62
CA ALA A 23 5.86 18.22 22.70
C ALA A 23 5.65 17.43 24.02
N PHE A 24 5.19 16.19 23.97
CA PHE A 24 5.04 15.33 25.15
C PHE A 24 6.37 14.75 25.64
N GLU A 25 7.31 14.46 24.74
CA GLU A 25 8.67 14.02 25.09
C GLU A 25 9.44 15.10 25.85
N ASN A 26 9.25 16.36 25.44
CA ASN A 26 9.88 17.55 26.03
C ASN A 26 9.19 18.06 27.31
N LEU A 27 8.19 17.36 27.84
CA LEU A 27 7.63 17.69 29.16
C LEU A 27 8.66 17.40 30.26
N GLU A 28 8.61 18.23 31.32
CA GLU A 28 9.36 18.01 32.55
C GLU A 28 9.01 16.64 33.15
N GLU A 29 9.98 15.95 33.76
CA GLU A 29 9.76 14.60 34.33
C GLU A 29 8.62 14.56 35.37
N THR A 30 8.38 15.68 36.07
CA THR A 30 7.27 15.79 37.04
C THR A 30 5.89 15.97 36.40
N GLU A 31 5.83 16.25 35.10
CA GLU A 31 4.60 16.44 34.32
C GLU A 31 4.38 15.32 33.30
N LYS A 32 5.32 14.36 33.24
CA LYS A 32 5.41 13.31 32.24
C LYS A 32 5.23 11.94 32.87
N GLN A 33 4.67 11.03 32.09
CA GLN A 33 4.58 9.60 32.39
C GLN A 33 4.81 8.78 31.12
N LEU A 34 5.14 7.51 31.29
CA LEU A 34 5.57 6.64 30.18
C LEU A 34 4.66 5.42 30.05
N MET A 35 4.24 5.14 28.81
CA MET A 35 3.65 3.87 28.43
C MET A 35 4.66 3.10 27.57
N ASN A 36 5.12 1.94 28.05
CA ASN A 36 6.09 1.10 27.34
C ASN A 36 5.34 -0.01 26.59
N CYS A 37 5.28 0.09 25.27
CA CYS A 37 4.61 -0.86 24.39
C CYS A 37 5.64 -1.83 23.81
N VAL A 38 5.64 -3.08 24.27
CA VAL A 38 6.51 -4.14 23.75
C VAL A 38 5.73 -4.99 22.77
N LEU A 39 6.03 -4.86 21.49
CA LEU A 39 5.46 -5.66 20.41
C LEU A 39 6.29 -6.91 20.17
N THR A 40 5.66 -8.09 20.22
CA THR A 40 6.29 -9.33 19.75
C THR A 40 6.00 -9.49 18.27
N LEU A 41 7.02 -9.46 17.42
CA LEU A 41 6.90 -9.62 15.97
C LEU A 41 6.57 -11.07 15.58
N LEU A 42 6.00 -11.26 14.39
CA LEU A 42 5.72 -12.60 13.88
C LEU A 42 7.00 -13.38 13.56
N GLU A 43 8.04 -12.67 13.11
CA GLU A 43 9.32 -13.25 12.76
C GLU A 43 10.19 -13.45 14.01
N ASN A 44 10.63 -14.68 14.23
CA ASN A 44 11.59 -15.08 15.28
C ASN A 44 11.24 -14.67 16.72
N ASP A 45 9.99 -14.29 16.99
CA ASP A 45 9.54 -13.77 18.29
C ASP A 45 10.37 -12.57 18.78
N GLU A 46 10.92 -11.78 17.85
CA GLU A 46 11.66 -10.56 18.17
C GLU A 46 10.75 -9.56 18.89
N LYS A 47 11.26 -8.93 19.95
CA LYS A 47 10.52 -7.96 20.75
C LYS A 47 10.98 -6.53 20.47
N ARG A 48 10.08 -5.67 20.03
CA ARG A 48 10.34 -4.23 19.82
C ARG A 48 9.70 -3.39 20.91
N LEU A 49 10.48 -2.53 21.54
CA LEU A 49 9.99 -1.55 22.51
C LEU A 49 9.68 -0.22 21.82
N PHE A 50 8.45 0.24 21.99
CA PHE A 50 8.00 1.59 21.65
C PHE A 50 7.64 2.33 22.94
N LYS A 51 8.21 3.52 23.11
CA LYS A 51 8.00 4.36 24.29
C LYS A 51 7.06 5.50 23.94
N ILE A 52 5.88 5.54 24.56
CA ILE A 52 4.91 6.61 24.34
C ILE A 52 4.92 7.53 25.56
N CYS A 53 5.49 8.73 25.39
CA CYS A 53 5.48 9.78 26.40
C CYS A 53 4.11 10.45 26.46
N LEU A 54 3.61 10.68 27.67
CA LEU A 54 2.30 11.25 27.92
C LEU A 54 2.37 12.31 29.04
N PRO A 55 1.52 13.35 29.00
CA PRO A 55 1.33 14.22 30.14
C PRO A 55 0.65 13.44 31.29
N ILE A 56 0.89 13.85 32.54
CA ILE A 56 0.09 13.39 33.68
C ILE A 56 -1.38 13.76 33.43
N LEU A 57 -2.27 12.77 33.54
CA LEU A 57 -3.70 12.95 33.23
C LEU A 57 -4.47 13.63 34.36
N ASN A 58 -3.96 13.57 35.60
CA ASN A 58 -4.59 14.20 36.75
C ASN A 58 -4.70 15.71 36.56
N GLY A 59 -5.93 16.24 36.65
CA GLY A 59 -6.21 17.67 36.48
C GLY A 59 -6.51 18.11 35.05
N LEU A 60 -6.44 17.22 34.06
CA LEU A 60 -6.90 17.50 32.70
C LEU A 60 -8.43 17.42 32.61
N GLY A 61 -9.03 18.27 31.77
CA GLY A 61 -10.46 18.18 31.44
C GLY A 61 -10.77 17.02 30.50
N THR A 62 -12.04 16.63 30.38
CA THR A 62 -12.50 15.51 29.53
C THR A 62 -12.03 15.64 28.07
N GLU A 63 -12.09 16.85 27.50
CA GLU A 63 -11.65 17.07 26.13
C GLU A 63 -10.14 16.88 25.94
N GLU A 64 -9.33 17.31 26.92
CA GLU A 64 -7.88 17.13 26.92
C GLU A 64 -7.52 15.65 27.07
N ILE A 65 -8.22 14.92 27.94
CA ILE A 65 -8.05 13.46 28.10
C ILE A 65 -8.40 12.73 26.80
N ASN A 66 -9.51 13.09 26.13
CA ASN A 66 -9.90 12.48 24.86
C ASN A 66 -8.87 12.76 23.74
N PHE A 67 -8.23 13.94 23.75
CA PHE A 67 -7.14 14.24 22.84
C PHE A 67 -5.93 13.34 23.10
N VAL A 68 -5.53 13.17 24.37
CA VAL A 68 -4.42 12.27 24.74
C VAL A 68 -4.73 10.81 24.39
N LYS A 69 -5.98 10.36 24.60
CA LYS A 69 -6.48 9.05 24.14
C LYS A 69 -6.29 8.87 22.64
N SER A 70 -6.72 9.86 21.86
CA SER A 70 -6.60 9.83 20.39
C SER A 70 -5.14 9.73 19.94
N TYR A 71 -4.24 10.44 20.61
CA TYR A 71 -2.79 10.34 20.37
C TYR A 71 -2.26 8.93 20.62
N VAL A 72 -2.58 8.31 21.77
CA VAL A 72 -2.13 6.95 22.11
C VAL A 72 -2.65 5.92 21.12
N TRP A 73 -3.95 5.97 20.82
CA TRP A 73 -4.56 5.04 19.86
C TRP A 73 -3.97 5.19 18.46
N ALA A 74 -3.67 6.42 18.02
CA ALA A 74 -3.02 6.67 16.75
C ALA A 74 -1.59 6.12 16.70
N LYS A 75 -0.75 6.34 17.72
CA LYS A 75 0.61 5.77 17.78
C LYS A 75 0.58 4.24 17.71
N ILE A 76 -0.27 3.60 18.53
CA ILE A 76 -0.41 2.14 18.53
C ILE A 76 -0.94 1.63 17.18
N TYR A 77 -1.91 2.32 16.59
CA TYR A 77 -2.45 1.96 15.29
C TYR A 77 -1.40 2.07 14.18
N ASN A 78 -0.57 3.12 14.17
CA ASN A 78 0.53 3.26 13.19
C ASN A 78 1.56 2.12 13.35
N ILE A 79 1.90 1.75 14.59
CA ILE A 79 2.78 0.61 14.88
C ILE A 79 2.18 -0.70 14.33
N LEU A 80 0.93 -1.01 14.68
CA LEU A 80 0.29 -2.28 14.31
C LEU A 80 -0.03 -2.38 12.82
N SER A 81 -0.47 -1.29 12.20
CA SER A 81 -0.75 -1.28 10.76
C SER A 81 0.51 -1.44 9.91
N SER A 82 1.69 -1.07 10.41
CA SER A 82 2.94 -1.23 9.66
C SER A 82 3.68 -2.53 9.96
N LEU A 83 3.75 -2.96 11.22
CA LEU A 83 4.57 -4.10 11.65
C LEU A 83 3.76 -5.39 11.86
N GLY A 84 2.44 -5.27 12.10
CA GLY A 84 1.64 -6.36 12.63
C GLY A 84 2.08 -6.75 14.04
N GLY A 85 2.05 -8.04 14.38
CA GLY A 85 2.54 -8.56 15.67
C GLY A 85 1.77 -9.80 16.14
N LYS A 86 2.34 -10.57 17.07
CA LYS A 86 1.64 -11.66 17.77
C LYS A 86 0.83 -11.13 18.95
N GLU A 87 1.42 -10.21 19.70
CA GLU A 87 0.82 -9.55 20.86
C GLU A 87 1.55 -8.25 21.16
N MET A 88 0.91 -7.36 21.93
CA MET A 88 1.56 -6.16 22.45
C MET A 88 1.38 -6.10 23.97
N ASN A 89 2.49 -6.19 24.68
CA ASN A 89 2.55 -6.07 26.14
C ASN A 89 2.75 -4.59 26.51
N ILE A 90 1.82 -4.04 27.28
CA ILE A 90 1.80 -2.64 27.73
C ILE A 90 2.25 -2.60 29.18
N TYR A 91 3.46 -2.08 29.40
CA TYR A 91 4.07 -1.95 30.73
C TYR A 91 3.92 -0.51 31.23
N ILE A 92 3.25 -0.37 32.37
CA ILE A 92 2.93 0.90 33.02
C ILE A 92 3.08 0.78 34.53
N ASP A 93 3.27 1.90 35.23
CA ASP A 93 3.14 1.92 36.68
C ASP A 93 1.66 1.76 37.06
N LYS A 94 1.27 0.58 37.56
CA LYS A 94 -0.13 0.29 37.92
C LYS A 94 -0.62 1.06 39.14
N SER A 95 0.26 1.71 39.90
CA SER A 95 -0.17 2.63 40.95
C SER A 95 -0.85 3.89 40.38
N ASN A 96 -0.60 4.21 39.11
CA ASN A 96 -1.27 5.27 38.39
C ASN A 96 -2.59 4.77 37.79
N SER A 97 -3.70 5.08 38.48
CA SER A 97 -5.04 4.63 38.09
C SER A 97 -5.47 5.16 36.72
N SER A 98 -5.16 6.42 36.39
CA SER A 98 -5.57 7.04 35.12
C SER A 98 -4.83 6.46 33.92
N LEU A 99 -3.53 6.16 34.07
CA LEU A 99 -2.77 5.48 33.02
C LEU A 99 -3.21 4.02 32.85
N THR A 100 -3.55 3.37 33.97
CA THR A 100 -4.09 2.00 33.95
C THR A 100 -5.42 1.95 33.22
N GLU A 101 -6.36 2.84 33.53
CA GLU A 101 -7.65 2.95 32.84
C GLU A 101 -7.45 3.14 31.33
N LEU A 102 -6.61 4.10 30.93
CA LEU A 102 -6.25 4.35 29.53
C LEU A 102 -5.72 3.10 28.82
N ALA A 103 -4.80 2.36 29.46
CA ALA A 103 -4.21 1.16 28.88
C ALA A 103 -5.23 0.01 28.76
N THR A 104 -6.11 -0.16 29.75
CA THR A 104 -7.13 -1.22 29.74
C THR A 104 -8.19 -1.06 28.65
N GLU A 105 -8.41 0.17 28.15
CA GLU A 105 -9.34 0.42 27.04
C GLU A 105 -8.86 -0.16 25.69
N LEU A 106 -7.57 -0.48 25.53
CA LEU A 106 -7.00 -0.84 24.22
C LEU A 106 -7.68 -2.05 23.56
N ASN A 107 -7.94 -3.13 24.30
CA ASN A 107 -8.62 -4.31 23.74
C ASN A 107 -10.04 -3.96 23.25
N GLN A 108 -10.75 -3.06 23.94
CA GLN A 108 -12.08 -2.61 23.55
C GLN A 108 -12.02 -1.70 22.31
N VAL A 109 -11.13 -0.70 22.32
CA VAL A 109 -11.00 0.31 21.25
C VAL A 109 -10.56 -0.33 19.93
N PHE A 110 -9.71 -1.36 20.00
CA PHE A 110 -9.26 -2.13 18.84
C PHE A 110 -10.13 -3.36 18.54
N TYR A 111 -11.26 -3.53 19.24
CA TYR A 111 -12.22 -4.61 19.02
C TYR A 111 -11.59 -6.01 19.09
N VAL A 112 -10.57 -6.21 19.92
CA VAL A 112 -9.80 -7.45 20.00
C VAL A 112 -10.70 -8.65 20.27
N ASP A 113 -11.60 -8.50 21.25
CA ASP A 113 -12.54 -9.56 21.68
C ASP A 113 -13.81 -9.67 20.81
N SER A 114 -13.93 -8.85 19.77
CA SER A 114 -15.04 -8.92 18.81
C SER A 114 -14.74 -9.87 17.66
N LYS A 115 -15.79 -10.38 17.00
CA LYS A 115 -15.62 -11.12 15.74
C LYS A 115 -15.00 -10.20 14.68
N ARG A 116 -14.17 -10.76 13.79
CA ARG A 116 -13.53 -10.00 12.69
C ARG A 116 -14.53 -9.21 11.83
N SER A 117 -15.71 -9.75 11.59
CA SER A 117 -16.82 -9.12 10.84
C SER A 117 -17.33 -7.84 11.49
N ASP A 118 -17.18 -7.71 12.80
CA ASP A 118 -17.76 -6.63 13.61
C ASP A 118 -16.74 -5.53 13.90
N ARG A 119 -15.44 -5.81 13.71
CA ARG A 119 -14.37 -4.84 13.93
C ARG A 119 -14.48 -3.66 12.95
N ARG A 120 -14.27 -2.45 13.48
CA ARG A 120 -14.30 -1.17 12.75
C ARG A 120 -13.12 -0.30 13.21
N GLY A 121 -12.85 0.80 12.50
CA GLY A 121 -11.78 1.72 12.89
C GLY A 121 -10.45 1.01 13.09
N TYR A 122 -9.87 1.21 14.28
CA TYR A 122 -8.60 0.61 14.69
C TYR A 122 -8.57 -0.92 14.60
N GLY A 123 -9.71 -1.59 14.81
CA GLY A 123 -9.81 -3.05 14.76
C GLY A 123 -9.60 -3.66 13.37
N ARG A 124 -9.59 -2.84 12.31
CA ARG A 124 -9.25 -3.29 10.95
C ARG A 124 -7.80 -3.76 10.84
N ALA A 125 -6.87 -3.12 11.54
CA ALA A 125 -5.48 -3.58 11.61
C ALA A 125 -5.38 -4.95 12.30
N VAL A 126 -6.18 -5.17 13.34
CA VAL A 126 -6.24 -6.47 14.06
C VAL A 126 -6.77 -7.58 13.15
N ASN A 127 -7.69 -7.30 12.22
CA ASN A 127 -8.13 -8.30 11.25
C ASN A 127 -6.98 -8.78 10.35
N VAL A 128 -6.15 -7.86 9.85
CA VAL A 128 -4.97 -8.21 9.02
C VAL A 128 -3.99 -9.03 9.85
N ILE A 129 -3.72 -8.61 11.08
CA ILE A 129 -2.84 -9.34 12.00
C ILE A 129 -3.37 -10.76 12.26
N ASP A 130 -4.65 -10.91 12.59
CA ASP A 130 -5.23 -12.21 12.86
C ASP A 130 -5.21 -13.12 11.61
N ARG A 131 -5.35 -12.56 10.40
CA ARG A 131 -5.17 -13.32 9.14
C ARG A 131 -3.72 -13.76 8.97
N MET A 132 -2.75 -12.90 9.27
CA MET A 132 -1.34 -13.28 9.29
C MET A 132 -1.07 -14.41 10.28
N LEU A 133 -1.57 -14.30 11.50
CA LEU A 133 -1.43 -15.35 12.52
C LEU A 133 -2.06 -16.66 12.05
N SER A 134 -3.29 -16.63 11.53
CA SER A 134 -3.94 -17.83 10.99
C SER A 134 -3.18 -18.46 9.82
N ALA A 135 -2.56 -17.65 8.95
CA ALA A 135 -1.85 -18.13 7.77
C ALA A 135 -0.43 -18.62 8.05
N LEU A 136 0.25 -18.05 9.05
CA LEU A 136 1.69 -18.24 9.28
C LEU A 136 2.01 -18.94 10.61
N CYS A 137 1.08 -18.94 11.55
CA CYS A 137 1.23 -19.44 12.92
C CYS A 137 -0.08 -20.12 13.36
N ALA A 138 -0.44 -21.25 12.76
CA ALA A 138 -1.76 -21.87 12.91
C ALA A 138 -2.20 -22.12 14.37
N ASP A 139 -1.25 -22.33 15.28
CA ASP A 139 -1.50 -22.59 16.71
C ASP A 139 -1.47 -21.31 17.59
N ALA A 140 -1.13 -20.15 17.02
CA ALA A 140 -1.07 -18.91 17.78
C ALA A 140 -2.49 -18.41 18.11
N PRO A 141 -2.72 -17.91 19.33
CA PRO A 141 -3.96 -17.21 19.64
C PRO A 141 -4.07 -15.93 18.79
N GLY A 142 -5.28 -15.38 18.69
CA GLY A 142 -5.48 -14.07 18.09
C GLY A 142 -4.73 -12.96 18.84
N PHE A 143 -4.44 -11.87 18.15
CA PHE A 143 -3.67 -10.76 18.70
C PHE A 143 -4.32 -10.16 19.95
N ARG A 144 -3.52 -9.74 20.94
CA ARG A 144 -4.02 -9.12 22.17
C ARG A 144 -3.09 -8.05 22.74
N PHE A 145 -3.69 -7.09 23.45
CA PHE A 145 -2.98 -6.20 24.37
C PHE A 145 -2.99 -6.78 25.79
N ASN A 146 -1.83 -6.96 26.39
CA ASN A 146 -1.70 -7.40 27.78
C ASN A 146 -1.19 -6.25 28.65
N ILE A 147 -1.88 -5.95 29.76
CA ILE A 147 -1.54 -4.81 30.62
C ILE A 147 -0.77 -5.31 31.86
N LEU A 148 0.52 -5.00 31.91
CA LEU A 148 1.48 -5.52 32.88
C LEU A 148 2.08 -4.40 33.72
N ASP A 149 2.53 -4.72 34.93
CA ASP A 149 3.21 -3.72 35.76
C ASP A 149 4.62 -3.44 35.21
N ILE A 150 5.09 -2.21 35.34
CA ILE A 150 6.43 -1.80 34.87
C ILE A 150 7.55 -2.61 35.53
N SER A 151 7.36 -3.12 36.74
CA SER A 151 8.32 -4.01 37.41
C SER A 151 8.49 -5.37 36.71
N GLU A 152 7.52 -5.79 35.89
CA GLU A 152 7.55 -7.03 35.12
C GLU A 152 8.19 -6.84 33.72
N MET A 153 8.62 -5.62 33.39
CA MET A 153 9.14 -5.31 32.07
C MET A 153 10.45 -6.07 31.79
N PRO A 154 10.52 -6.87 30.72
CA PRO A 154 11.74 -7.58 30.38
C PRO A 154 12.82 -6.60 29.96
N VAL A 155 14.08 -6.99 30.17
CA VAL A 155 15.21 -6.29 29.55
C VAL A 155 15.10 -6.51 28.04
N ILE A 156 14.59 -5.50 27.35
CA ILE A 156 14.66 -5.42 25.90
C ILE A 156 16.03 -4.83 25.59
N ASN A 157 16.96 -5.67 25.14
CA ASN A 157 18.15 -5.17 24.47
C ASN A 157 17.64 -4.22 23.39
N LYS A 158 18.20 -3.00 23.31
CA LYS A 158 17.93 -2.14 22.15
C LYS A 158 18.06 -3.06 20.94
N ILE A 159 16.98 -3.18 20.17
CA ILE A 159 17.11 -3.79 18.85
C ILE A 159 18.26 -3.05 18.23
N ASP A 160 19.25 -3.82 17.78
CA ASP A 160 20.42 -3.27 17.16
C ASP A 160 19.99 -2.74 15.79
N THR A 161 19.28 -1.62 15.81
CA THR A 161 18.91 -0.84 14.64
C THR A 161 20.15 -0.20 14.02
N GLU A 162 21.22 -0.07 14.82
CA GLU A 162 22.56 0.36 14.40
C GLU A 162 23.41 -0.81 13.88
N GLY A 163 23.15 -2.04 14.33
CA GLY A 163 23.95 -3.24 14.05
C GLY A 163 23.23 -4.37 13.31
N ARG A 164 22.24 -4.07 12.46
CA ARG A 164 22.15 -4.88 11.24
C ARG A 164 23.48 -4.67 10.51
N GLU A 165 24.41 -5.62 10.65
CA GLU A 165 25.57 -5.70 9.76
C GLU A 165 25.02 -5.59 8.34
N LYS A 166 25.15 -4.39 7.75
CA LYS A 166 24.73 -4.10 6.39
C LYS A 166 25.65 -4.91 5.49
N ASN A 167 25.35 -6.19 5.33
CA ASN A 167 25.87 -7.00 4.26
C ASN A 167 25.14 -6.51 3.02
N ARG A 168 25.60 -5.35 2.50
CA ARG A 168 25.15 -4.65 1.30
C ARG A 168 25.29 -5.55 0.07
N ASP A 169 24.61 -6.69 0.06
CA ASP A 169 24.61 -7.67 -1.02
C ASP A 169 23.71 -7.17 -2.14
N LEU A 170 24.20 -6.14 -2.81
CA LEU A 170 23.63 -5.64 -4.06
C LEU A 170 23.69 -6.70 -5.18
N GLY A 171 24.35 -7.84 -4.93
CA GLY A 171 24.38 -8.98 -5.82
C GLY A 171 22.99 -9.60 -6.05
N ILE A 172 22.06 -9.51 -5.09
CA ILE A 172 20.70 -10.04 -5.28
C ILE A 172 19.98 -9.39 -6.46
N PHE A 173 20.13 -8.06 -6.63
CA PHE A 173 19.54 -7.32 -7.73
C PHE A 173 20.11 -7.70 -9.09
N LYS A 174 21.41 -7.99 -9.16
CA LYS A 174 22.06 -8.49 -10.38
C LYS A 174 21.59 -9.90 -10.69
N LYS A 175 21.66 -10.80 -9.71
CA LYS A 175 21.22 -12.21 -9.81
C LYS A 175 19.78 -12.32 -10.31
N ALA A 176 18.88 -11.43 -9.86
CA ALA A 176 17.48 -11.41 -10.30
C ALA A 176 17.32 -11.28 -11.82
N THR A 177 18.28 -10.65 -12.50
CA THR A 177 18.28 -10.41 -13.96
C THR A 177 19.11 -11.42 -14.75
N GLU A 178 19.87 -12.26 -14.07
CA GLU A 178 20.78 -13.25 -14.66
C GLU A 178 20.09 -14.62 -14.83
N ASN A 179 20.72 -15.53 -15.58
CA ASN A 179 20.28 -16.92 -15.73
C ASN A 179 18.84 -17.11 -16.23
N LEU A 180 18.30 -16.14 -16.97
CA LEU A 180 16.99 -16.26 -17.63
C LEU A 180 17.02 -17.20 -18.86
N GLY A 181 18.22 -17.59 -19.31
CA GLY A 181 18.40 -18.51 -20.44
C GLY A 181 17.76 -19.87 -20.15
N GLY A 182 17.00 -20.40 -21.11
CA GLY A 182 16.30 -21.69 -20.97
C GLY A 182 15.09 -21.70 -20.03
N LYS A 183 14.82 -20.62 -19.28
CA LYS A 183 13.67 -20.53 -18.37
C LYS A 183 12.42 -19.97 -19.05
N ILE A 184 11.25 -20.34 -18.53
CA ILE A 184 9.94 -19.78 -18.84
C ILE A 184 9.34 -19.23 -17.55
N ILE A 185 9.21 -17.91 -17.48
CA ILE A 185 8.76 -17.21 -16.28
C ILE A 185 7.58 -16.31 -16.63
N CYS A 186 6.54 -16.37 -15.80
CA CYS A 186 5.36 -15.50 -15.92
C CYS A 186 5.42 -14.43 -14.83
N GLY A 187 5.46 -13.16 -15.24
CA GLY A 187 5.37 -12.02 -14.32
C GLY A 187 3.98 -11.39 -14.42
N ILE A 188 3.30 -11.24 -13.29
CA ILE A 188 1.93 -10.74 -13.21
C ILE A 188 1.90 -9.52 -12.32
N ASP A 189 1.32 -8.43 -12.82
CA ASP A 189 1.01 -7.21 -12.08
C ASP A 189 -0.51 -7.10 -11.90
N VAL A 190 -1.01 -7.38 -10.70
CA VAL A 190 -2.45 -7.26 -10.40
C VAL A 190 -2.70 -5.83 -9.91
N GLY A 191 -3.31 -5.01 -10.76
CA GLY A 191 -3.72 -3.65 -10.42
C GLY A 191 -5.20 -3.53 -10.03
N GLY A 192 -5.59 -2.35 -9.59
CA GLY A 192 -6.97 -2.09 -9.14
C GLY A 192 -8.05 -2.20 -10.22
N THR A 193 -7.72 -1.94 -11.49
CA THR A 193 -8.66 -1.99 -12.62
C THR A 193 -8.10 -2.74 -13.83
N VAL A 194 -6.85 -3.16 -13.78
CA VAL A 194 -6.15 -3.84 -14.86
C VAL A 194 -5.21 -4.88 -14.28
N ILE A 195 -5.18 -6.09 -14.84
CA ILE A 195 -4.12 -7.07 -14.64
C ILE A 195 -3.19 -7.02 -15.85
N LYS A 196 -1.89 -6.94 -15.63
CA LYS A 196 -0.89 -6.98 -16.68
C LYS A 196 0.00 -8.20 -16.51
N THR A 197 0.29 -8.90 -17.59
CA THR A 197 1.10 -10.12 -17.53
C THR A 197 2.13 -10.13 -18.63
N VAL A 198 3.35 -10.55 -18.31
CA VAL A 198 4.45 -10.75 -19.23
C VAL A 198 4.91 -12.21 -19.12
N LEU A 199 4.98 -12.90 -20.26
CA LEU A 199 5.63 -14.19 -20.35
C LEU A 199 7.04 -14.00 -20.92
N VAL A 200 8.04 -14.53 -20.23
CA VAL A 200 9.44 -14.49 -20.64
C VAL A 200 9.91 -15.90 -20.95
N LYS A 201 10.50 -16.08 -22.13
CA LYS A 201 11.09 -17.35 -22.59
C LYS A 201 12.54 -17.14 -22.97
N GLY A 202 13.45 -17.80 -22.26
CA GLY A 202 14.89 -17.74 -22.53
C GLY A 202 15.48 -16.33 -22.48
N GLY A 203 15.01 -15.48 -21.56
CA GLY A 203 15.45 -14.08 -21.41
C GLY A 203 14.88 -13.11 -22.44
N LYS A 204 13.83 -13.51 -23.18
CA LYS A 204 13.10 -12.63 -24.10
C LYS A 204 11.64 -12.52 -23.71
N ILE A 205 11.08 -11.33 -23.82
CA ILE A 205 9.63 -11.12 -23.72
C ILE A 205 8.98 -11.86 -24.89
N ASP A 206 8.16 -12.86 -24.58
CA ASP A 206 7.47 -13.70 -25.56
C ASP A 206 6.06 -13.17 -25.85
N SER A 207 5.32 -12.78 -24.81
CA SER A 207 4.00 -12.19 -24.92
C SER A 207 3.64 -11.30 -23.74
N CYS A 208 2.79 -10.33 -24.00
CA CYS A 208 2.17 -9.49 -22.97
C CYS A 208 0.64 -9.63 -23.03
N LYS A 209 -0.03 -9.43 -21.90
CA LYS A 209 -1.50 -9.36 -21.80
C LYS A 209 -1.88 -8.23 -20.88
N GLU A 210 -2.78 -7.38 -21.33
CA GLU A 210 -3.52 -6.43 -20.50
C GLU A 210 -4.97 -6.94 -20.36
N TYR A 211 -5.48 -7.01 -19.14
CA TYR A 211 -6.81 -7.52 -18.84
C TYR A 211 -7.57 -6.54 -17.95
N ASN A 212 -8.65 -5.96 -18.47
CA ASN A 212 -9.49 -5.02 -17.72
C ASN A 212 -10.45 -5.78 -16.81
N TRP A 213 -10.59 -5.32 -15.57
CA TRP A 213 -11.52 -5.88 -14.60
C TRP A 213 -12.01 -4.83 -13.60
N PHE A 214 -13.05 -5.18 -12.84
CA PHE A 214 -13.64 -4.29 -11.84
C PHE A 214 -13.87 -5.02 -10.51
N PRO A 215 -12.82 -5.20 -9.68
CA PRO A 215 -12.90 -6.03 -8.48
C PRO A 215 -13.87 -5.51 -7.43
N ALA A 216 -14.08 -4.18 -7.37
CA ALA A 216 -15.02 -3.57 -6.42
C ALA A 216 -16.49 -4.04 -6.62
N GLY A 217 -16.84 -4.52 -7.82
CA GLY A 217 -18.16 -5.08 -8.12
C GLY A 217 -18.33 -6.56 -7.76
N PHE A 218 -17.25 -7.24 -7.33
CA PHE A 218 -17.30 -8.67 -7.05
C PHE A 218 -17.99 -8.97 -5.72
N ARG A 219 -18.61 -10.14 -5.65
CA ARG A 219 -19.40 -10.63 -4.52
C ARG A 219 -18.77 -11.86 -3.87
N GLU A 220 -17.88 -12.56 -4.57
CA GLU A 220 -17.17 -13.75 -4.10
C GLU A 220 -15.68 -13.69 -4.46
N THR A 221 -14.83 -14.25 -3.62
CA THR A 221 -13.37 -14.28 -3.78
C THR A 221 -12.92 -15.02 -5.04
N ARG A 222 -13.68 -16.02 -5.50
CA ARG A 222 -13.38 -16.74 -6.75
C ARG A 222 -13.32 -15.80 -7.96
N GLN A 223 -14.09 -14.71 -7.95
CA GLN A 223 -14.09 -13.72 -9.04
C GLN A 223 -12.77 -12.94 -9.11
N LEU A 224 -11.99 -12.90 -8.02
CA LEU A 224 -10.61 -12.37 -8.03
C LEU A 224 -9.61 -13.40 -8.58
N ILE A 225 -9.80 -14.68 -8.26
CA ILE A 225 -8.85 -15.77 -8.52
C ILE A 225 -8.95 -16.30 -9.96
N GLU A 226 -10.18 -16.52 -10.44
CA GLU A 226 -10.46 -17.15 -11.74
C GLU A 226 -9.82 -16.39 -12.91
N PRO A 227 -9.90 -15.03 -13.01
CA PRO A 227 -9.24 -14.30 -14.07
C PRO A 227 -7.70 -14.44 -14.06
N ILE A 228 -7.08 -14.41 -12.87
CA ILE A 228 -5.63 -14.59 -12.73
C ILE A 228 -5.22 -15.99 -13.22
N CYS A 229 -5.96 -17.02 -12.81
CA CYS A 229 -5.71 -18.40 -13.25
C CYS A 229 -5.92 -18.55 -14.76
N LEU A 230 -6.96 -17.94 -15.33
CA LEU A 230 -7.24 -17.99 -16.75
C LEU A 230 -6.10 -17.38 -17.58
N ILE A 231 -5.55 -16.24 -17.14
CA ILE A 231 -4.40 -15.60 -17.81
C ILE A 231 -3.16 -16.49 -17.75
N VAL A 232 -2.88 -17.14 -16.61
CA VAL A 232 -1.76 -18.09 -16.51
C VAL A 232 -1.94 -19.29 -17.43
N ARG A 233 -3.16 -19.85 -17.48
CA ARG A 233 -3.49 -20.94 -18.42
C ARG A 233 -3.32 -20.51 -19.87
N LEU A 234 -3.72 -19.30 -20.22
CA LEU A 234 -3.54 -18.71 -21.55
C LEU A 234 -2.07 -18.60 -21.94
N MET A 235 -1.22 -18.07 -21.05
CA MET A 235 0.23 -17.96 -21.27
C MET A 235 0.87 -19.34 -21.43
N ARG A 236 0.50 -20.31 -20.58
CA ARG A 236 0.99 -21.69 -20.65
C ARG A 236 0.57 -22.37 -21.95
N ALA A 237 -0.69 -22.22 -22.36
CA ALA A 237 -1.21 -22.79 -23.59
C ALA A 237 -0.47 -22.26 -24.82
N LYS A 238 -0.23 -20.94 -24.90
CA LYS A 238 0.56 -20.30 -25.97
C LYS A 238 1.92 -20.98 -26.13
N VAL A 239 2.73 -20.95 -25.08
CA VAL A 239 4.11 -21.46 -25.15
C VAL A 239 4.16 -22.97 -25.37
N SER A 240 3.16 -23.71 -24.88
CA SER A 240 3.05 -25.15 -25.10
C SER A 240 2.75 -25.47 -26.56
N LEU A 241 1.79 -24.79 -27.18
CA LEU A 241 1.48 -24.95 -28.60
C LEU A 241 2.70 -24.63 -29.47
N GLU A 242 3.36 -23.50 -29.23
CA GLU A 242 4.52 -23.09 -30.02
C GLU A 242 5.70 -24.06 -29.90
N SER A 243 5.88 -24.68 -28.72
CA SER A 243 6.97 -25.63 -28.47
C SER A 243 6.67 -27.05 -28.97
N LEU A 244 5.43 -27.36 -29.37
CA LEU A 244 5.11 -28.65 -29.97
C LEU A 244 5.71 -28.77 -31.38
N ASN A 245 6.59 -29.73 -31.60
CA ASN A 245 7.15 -30.06 -32.92
C ASN A 245 6.19 -30.90 -33.78
N ILE A 246 4.97 -30.41 -33.98
CA ILE A 246 3.94 -31.01 -34.84
C ILE A 246 3.43 -29.93 -35.79
N ALA A 247 3.50 -30.19 -37.09
CA ALA A 247 2.86 -29.34 -38.10
C ALA A 247 1.43 -29.82 -38.34
N SER A 248 0.43 -28.97 -38.07
CA SER A 248 -0.99 -29.27 -38.28
C SER A 248 -1.77 -27.97 -38.40
N ASP A 249 -2.74 -27.93 -39.31
CA ASP A 249 -3.64 -26.78 -39.49
C ASP A 249 -4.43 -26.47 -38.21
N ALA A 250 -4.85 -27.51 -37.48
CA ALA A 250 -5.53 -27.36 -36.20
C ALA A 250 -4.65 -26.64 -35.16
N LYS A 251 -3.36 -26.97 -35.09
CA LYS A 251 -2.41 -26.26 -34.22
C LYS A 251 -2.30 -24.79 -34.62
N ASN A 252 -2.17 -24.51 -35.91
CA ASN A 252 -2.04 -23.14 -36.41
C ASN A 252 -3.30 -22.30 -36.15
N GLU A 253 -4.49 -22.92 -36.23
CA GLU A 253 -5.75 -22.28 -35.84
C GLU A 253 -5.79 -21.95 -34.35
N LEU A 254 -5.42 -22.91 -33.50
CA LEU A 254 -5.35 -22.68 -32.05
C LEU A 254 -4.34 -21.59 -31.67
N ILE A 255 -3.18 -21.52 -32.33
CA ILE A 255 -2.22 -20.44 -32.10
C ILE A 255 -2.82 -19.07 -32.47
N ARG A 256 -3.58 -18.99 -33.58
CA ARG A 256 -4.28 -17.76 -33.95
C ARG A 256 -5.34 -17.37 -32.92
N ASP A 257 -6.10 -18.32 -32.40
CA ASP A 257 -7.11 -18.06 -31.38
C ASP A 257 -6.50 -17.63 -30.05
N ILE A 258 -5.42 -18.27 -29.61
CA ILE A 258 -4.67 -17.86 -28.42
C ILE A 258 -4.10 -16.45 -28.60
N ASN A 259 -3.53 -16.12 -29.75
CA ASN A 259 -3.03 -14.77 -30.02
C ASN A 259 -4.15 -13.72 -30.02
N LYS A 260 -5.34 -14.04 -30.53
CA LYS A 260 -6.52 -13.16 -30.40
C LYS A 260 -6.98 -13.03 -28.94
N ALA A 261 -6.91 -14.10 -28.16
CA ALA A 261 -7.27 -14.09 -26.75
C ALA A 261 -6.29 -13.26 -25.89
N LEU A 262 -5.07 -13.01 -26.39
CA LEU A 262 -4.12 -12.10 -25.76
C LEU A 262 -4.46 -10.61 -25.99
N ASP A 263 -5.33 -10.29 -26.95
CA ASP A 263 -5.76 -8.90 -27.17
C ASP A 263 -6.41 -8.33 -25.90
N LYS A 264 -6.16 -7.04 -25.63
CA LYS A 264 -6.66 -6.38 -24.42
C LYS A 264 -8.19 -6.33 -24.32
N ASN A 265 -8.89 -6.43 -25.46
CA ASN A 265 -10.34 -6.38 -25.56
C ASN A 265 -10.98 -7.77 -25.70
N ALA A 266 -10.20 -8.85 -25.64
CA ALA A 266 -10.74 -10.20 -25.66
C ALA A 266 -11.68 -10.42 -24.46
N SER A 267 -12.87 -10.98 -24.72
CA SER A 267 -13.84 -11.30 -23.66
C SER A 267 -13.42 -12.52 -22.85
N ASN A 268 -13.94 -12.62 -21.62
CA ASN A 268 -13.70 -13.78 -20.74
C ASN A 268 -14.09 -15.09 -21.41
N ASP A 269 -15.27 -15.13 -22.03
CA ASP A 269 -15.79 -16.33 -22.68
C ASP A 269 -14.90 -16.77 -23.84
N TYR A 270 -14.40 -15.82 -24.63
CA TYR A 270 -13.49 -16.11 -25.73
C TYR A 270 -12.12 -16.62 -25.23
N MET A 271 -11.56 -15.97 -24.20
CA MET A 271 -10.31 -16.42 -23.57
C MET A 271 -10.46 -17.84 -23.01
N PHE A 272 -11.57 -18.12 -22.33
CA PHE A 272 -11.86 -19.43 -21.77
C PHE A 272 -11.98 -20.50 -22.85
N ASP A 273 -12.79 -20.27 -23.89
CA ASP A 273 -12.97 -21.20 -25.01
C ASP A 273 -11.65 -21.49 -25.75
N ALA A 274 -10.85 -20.45 -26.03
CA ALA A 274 -9.54 -20.61 -26.66
C ALA A 274 -8.59 -21.47 -25.82
N VAL A 275 -8.55 -21.24 -24.50
CA VAL A 275 -7.73 -22.02 -23.56
C VAL A 275 -8.21 -23.47 -23.49
N GLU A 276 -9.50 -23.73 -23.33
CA GLU A 276 -10.05 -25.09 -23.26
C GLU A 276 -9.73 -25.90 -24.52
N LYS A 277 -9.93 -25.30 -25.71
CA LYS A 277 -9.59 -25.95 -26.99
C LYS A 277 -8.09 -26.25 -27.11
N ALA A 278 -7.24 -25.30 -26.70
CA ALA A 278 -5.79 -25.50 -26.70
C ALA A 278 -5.36 -26.59 -25.72
N GLU A 279 -5.89 -26.59 -24.49
CA GLU A 279 -5.57 -27.59 -23.46
C GLU A 279 -6.06 -28.99 -23.86
N ALA A 280 -7.25 -29.11 -24.46
CA ALA A 280 -7.75 -30.36 -25.02
C ALA A 280 -6.85 -30.88 -26.15
N PHE A 281 -6.38 -30.02 -27.05
CA PHE A 281 -5.44 -30.40 -28.11
C PHE A 281 -4.06 -30.81 -27.56
N LEU A 282 -3.56 -30.08 -26.57
CA LEU A 282 -2.30 -30.37 -25.90
C LEU A 282 -2.35 -31.71 -25.17
N ASN A 283 -3.51 -32.10 -24.62
CA ASN A 283 -3.75 -33.38 -23.96
C ASN A 283 -2.64 -33.73 -22.94
N GLY A 284 -2.37 -32.79 -22.03
CA GLY A 284 -1.35 -32.95 -20.99
C GLY A 284 0.09 -32.64 -21.41
N ARG A 285 0.37 -32.39 -22.70
CA ARG A 285 1.71 -32.01 -23.20
C ARG A 285 2.00 -30.52 -22.98
N TYR A 286 1.95 -30.10 -21.72
CA TYR A 286 2.25 -28.74 -21.34
C TYR A 286 3.75 -28.52 -21.23
N VAL A 287 4.18 -27.34 -21.65
CA VAL A 287 5.46 -26.81 -21.22
C VAL A 287 5.32 -26.40 -19.77
N GLU A 288 6.29 -26.78 -18.94
CA GLU A 288 6.29 -26.41 -17.54
C GLU A 288 6.81 -24.98 -17.39
N ILE A 289 6.06 -24.13 -16.69
CA ILE A 289 6.52 -22.80 -16.29
C ILE A 289 7.50 -22.97 -15.12
N ASP A 290 8.67 -22.36 -15.20
CA ASP A 290 9.69 -22.45 -14.14
C ASP A 290 9.31 -21.64 -12.90
N ALA A 291 8.73 -20.45 -13.10
CA ALA A 291 8.34 -19.57 -12.01
C ALA A 291 7.17 -18.66 -12.39
N ILE A 292 6.36 -18.30 -11.39
CA ILE A 292 5.40 -17.21 -11.45
C ILE A 292 5.78 -16.18 -10.40
N GLY A 293 6.10 -14.95 -10.82
CA GLY A 293 6.10 -13.80 -9.92
C GLY A 293 4.80 -13.05 -10.06
N LEU A 294 4.18 -12.68 -8.95
CA LEU A 294 2.89 -11.99 -8.92
C LEU A 294 2.93 -10.83 -7.93
N THR A 295 2.56 -9.64 -8.39
CA THR A 295 2.23 -8.51 -7.52
C THR A 295 0.75 -8.58 -7.18
N PHE A 296 0.40 -8.27 -5.94
CA PHE A 296 -0.98 -8.14 -5.51
C PHE A 296 -1.14 -6.81 -4.75
N PRO A 297 -2.23 -6.05 -4.98
CA PRO A 297 -2.50 -4.86 -4.20
C PRO A 297 -2.99 -5.29 -2.82
N ASP A 298 -2.71 -4.52 -1.76
CA ASP A 298 -2.98 -4.86 -0.35
C ASP A 298 -1.86 -5.74 0.28
N VAL A 299 -2.07 -6.17 1.52
CA VAL A 299 -1.06 -6.82 2.34
C VAL A 299 -0.75 -8.24 1.86
N VAL A 300 0.53 -8.46 1.56
CA VAL A 300 1.12 -9.77 1.27
C VAL A 300 2.29 -9.99 2.22
N VAL A 301 2.29 -11.10 2.95
CA VAL A 301 3.38 -11.48 3.86
C VAL A 301 3.71 -12.94 3.61
N LYS A 302 4.99 -13.29 3.46
CA LYS A 302 5.45 -14.67 3.23
C LYS A 302 4.65 -15.40 2.15
N ASN A 303 4.47 -14.77 1.00
CA ASN A 303 3.76 -15.33 -0.16
C ASN A 303 2.24 -15.60 0.07
N LYS A 304 1.66 -15.03 1.14
CA LYS A 304 0.24 -15.16 1.49
C LYS A 304 -0.44 -13.79 1.44
N ILE A 305 -1.58 -13.72 0.78
CA ILE A 305 -2.42 -12.51 0.74
C ILE A 305 -3.27 -12.48 2.02
N VAL A 306 -2.98 -11.55 2.91
CA VAL A 306 -3.54 -11.50 4.28
C VAL A 306 -4.22 -10.17 4.59
N GLY A 307 -4.28 -9.26 3.62
CA GLY A 307 -5.07 -8.02 3.68
C GLY A 307 -6.57 -8.27 3.63
N GLY A 308 -7.25 -7.64 2.68
CA GLY A 308 -8.69 -7.74 2.49
C GLY A 308 -9.50 -6.69 3.24
N GLU A 309 -8.87 -5.64 3.76
CA GLU A 309 -9.55 -4.51 4.41
C GLU A 309 -9.67 -3.26 3.52
N VAL A 310 -9.46 -3.44 2.20
CA VAL A 310 -9.49 -2.37 1.20
C VAL A 310 -10.85 -2.22 0.50
N TYR A 311 -11.00 -1.12 -0.24
CA TYR A 311 -12.22 -0.83 -1.00
C TYR A 311 -12.53 -1.90 -2.05
N LYS A 312 -11.50 -2.52 -2.65
CA LYS A 312 -11.64 -3.51 -3.73
C LYS A 312 -12.33 -4.80 -3.29
N THR A 313 -12.23 -5.18 -2.02
CA THR A 313 -12.90 -6.37 -1.47
C THR A 313 -14.22 -6.02 -0.78
N ARG A 314 -14.63 -4.74 -0.75
CA ARG A 314 -15.83 -4.28 -0.04
C ARG A 314 -17.10 -5.02 -0.48
N GLY A 315 -17.27 -5.29 -1.78
CA GLY A 315 -18.42 -6.03 -2.30
C GLY A 315 -18.51 -7.47 -1.79
N ILE A 316 -17.35 -8.12 -1.61
CA ILE A 316 -17.21 -9.48 -1.08
C ILE A 316 -17.41 -9.46 0.45
N ARG A 317 -16.71 -8.56 1.14
CA ARG A 317 -16.77 -8.39 2.60
C ARG A 317 -18.16 -8.05 3.11
N ASN A 318 -18.92 -7.28 2.33
CA ASN A 318 -20.29 -6.88 2.69
C ASN A 318 -21.36 -7.82 2.12
N ASN A 319 -20.98 -8.95 1.51
CA ASN A 319 -21.95 -9.92 0.99
C ASN A 319 -22.52 -10.77 2.14
N PRO A 320 -23.83 -10.65 2.46
CA PRO A 320 -24.43 -11.39 3.57
C PRO A 320 -24.57 -12.89 3.30
N ASN A 321 -24.37 -13.33 2.05
CA ASN A 321 -24.57 -14.72 1.65
C ASN A 321 -23.33 -15.60 1.83
N ILE A 322 -22.19 -15.03 2.25
CA ILE A 322 -20.94 -15.77 2.45
C ILE A 322 -20.33 -15.45 3.81
N ASP A 323 -19.55 -16.41 4.33
CA ASP A 323 -18.58 -16.13 5.37
C ASP A 323 -17.33 -15.55 4.71
N TYR A 324 -17.10 -14.24 4.89
CA TYR A 324 -15.99 -13.53 4.26
C TYR A 324 -14.63 -14.14 4.63
N GLU A 325 -14.40 -14.48 5.89
CA GLU A 325 -13.09 -15.00 6.31
C GLU A 325 -12.83 -16.37 5.69
N LYS A 326 -13.84 -17.24 5.67
CA LYS A 326 -13.73 -18.56 5.04
C LYS A 326 -13.55 -18.46 3.53
N ASP A 327 -14.24 -17.53 2.87
CA ASP A 327 -14.13 -17.34 1.42
C ASP A 327 -12.78 -16.71 1.03
N PHE A 328 -12.30 -15.73 1.80
CA PHE A 328 -11.03 -15.02 1.58
C PHE A 328 -9.82 -15.95 1.71
N LEU A 329 -9.88 -17.02 2.50
CA LEU A 329 -8.81 -18.03 2.59
C LEU A 329 -8.41 -18.63 1.22
N LYS A 330 -9.32 -18.62 0.24
CA LYS A 330 -9.01 -19.04 -1.13
C LYS A 330 -7.98 -18.10 -1.77
N LEU A 331 -8.10 -16.80 -1.54
CA LEU A 331 -7.16 -15.79 -2.04
C LEU A 331 -5.86 -15.80 -1.24
N THR A 332 -5.94 -15.98 0.08
CA THR A 332 -4.75 -16.18 0.92
C THR A 332 -3.86 -17.31 0.40
N ASN A 333 -4.47 -18.38 -0.13
CA ASN A 333 -3.78 -19.52 -0.70
C ASN A 333 -3.70 -19.50 -2.24
N LEU A 334 -3.79 -18.32 -2.87
CA LEU A 334 -3.65 -18.18 -4.33
C LEU A 334 -2.35 -18.80 -4.84
N ASN A 335 -1.26 -18.68 -4.07
CA ASN A 335 0.02 -19.29 -4.38
C ASN A 335 -0.12 -20.81 -4.64
N ASP A 336 -0.88 -21.53 -3.80
CA ASP A 336 -1.06 -22.98 -3.90
C ASP A 336 -1.96 -23.36 -5.08
N ILE A 337 -2.89 -22.48 -5.46
CA ILE A 337 -3.70 -22.63 -6.67
C ILE A 337 -2.82 -22.49 -7.91
N LEU A 338 -1.96 -21.47 -7.94
CA LEU A 338 -1.06 -21.20 -9.07
C LEU A 338 0.05 -22.24 -9.23
N ARG A 339 0.44 -22.93 -8.15
CA ARG A 339 1.41 -24.03 -8.19
C ARG A 339 1.02 -25.15 -9.17
N LYS A 340 -0.27 -25.31 -9.48
CA LYS A 340 -0.77 -26.31 -10.43
C LYS A 340 -0.36 -26.03 -11.89
N TYR A 341 0.17 -24.84 -12.18
CA TYR A 341 0.53 -24.42 -13.54
C TYR A 341 2.04 -24.35 -13.79
N ILE A 342 2.86 -24.63 -12.77
CA ILE A 342 4.34 -24.60 -12.85
C ILE A 342 4.93 -26.01 -12.71
N LYS A 343 6.23 -26.15 -13.00
CA LYS A 343 6.97 -27.40 -12.74
C LYS A 343 7.00 -27.73 -11.25
N LYS A 344 7.21 -29.02 -10.93
CA LYS A 344 7.23 -29.53 -9.54
C LYS A 344 8.17 -28.76 -8.61
N ASP A 345 9.37 -28.43 -9.09
CA ASP A 345 10.42 -27.71 -8.34
C ASP A 345 10.46 -26.21 -8.67
N GLY A 346 9.37 -25.67 -9.25
CA GLY A 346 9.25 -24.27 -9.60
C GLY A 346 8.75 -23.42 -8.44
N SER A 347 8.75 -22.09 -8.63
CA SER A 347 8.32 -21.13 -7.63
C SER A 347 7.06 -20.37 -8.02
N VAL A 348 6.25 -20.04 -7.02
CA VAL A 348 5.22 -19.01 -7.11
C VAL A 348 5.52 -18.02 -6.01
N ASN A 349 5.84 -16.78 -6.38
CA ASN A 349 6.22 -15.73 -5.45
C ASN A 349 5.24 -14.56 -5.60
N ILE A 350 4.40 -14.38 -4.58
CA ILE A 350 3.43 -13.30 -4.45
C ILE A 350 4.01 -12.24 -3.52
N ILE A 351 3.86 -10.98 -3.90
CA ILE A 351 4.33 -9.84 -3.11
C ILE A 351 3.42 -8.63 -3.28
N ASN A 352 3.46 -7.71 -2.32
CA ASN A 352 2.77 -6.43 -2.42
C ASN A 352 3.29 -5.58 -3.61
N ASP A 353 2.39 -4.86 -4.27
CA ASP A 353 2.66 -3.99 -5.42
C ASP A 353 3.62 -2.83 -5.14
N GLY A 354 3.50 -2.18 -3.98
CA GLY A 354 4.43 -1.15 -3.51
C GLY A 354 5.83 -1.73 -3.29
N SER A 355 5.93 -2.88 -2.63
CA SER A 355 7.20 -3.58 -2.45
C SER A 355 7.83 -4.01 -3.79
N MET A 356 7.02 -4.45 -4.75
CA MET A 356 7.50 -4.71 -6.11
C MET A 356 8.02 -3.43 -6.79
N ALA A 357 7.38 -2.29 -6.59
CA ALA A 357 7.87 -1.02 -7.14
C ALA A 357 9.24 -0.65 -6.57
N ALA A 358 9.44 -0.80 -5.24
CA ALA A 358 10.74 -0.60 -4.60
C ALA A 358 11.81 -1.56 -5.14
N PHE A 359 11.47 -2.85 -5.24
CA PHE A 359 12.37 -3.88 -5.80
C PHE A 359 12.74 -3.60 -7.26
N THR A 360 11.76 -3.27 -8.10
CA THR A 360 11.98 -2.96 -9.52
C THR A 360 12.90 -1.75 -9.66
N ALA A 361 12.66 -0.68 -8.88
CA ALA A 361 13.54 0.48 -8.89
C ALA A 361 14.97 0.14 -8.43
N ALA A 362 15.13 -0.73 -7.43
CA ALA A 362 16.45 -1.18 -6.99
C ALA A 362 17.19 -1.94 -8.10
N VAL A 363 16.52 -2.89 -8.75
CA VAL A 363 17.06 -3.65 -9.88
C VAL A 363 17.51 -2.72 -11.02
N GLU A 364 16.67 -1.76 -11.40
CA GLU A 364 16.97 -0.86 -12.51
C GLU A 364 18.08 0.16 -12.19
N ASN A 365 18.18 0.63 -10.94
CA ASN A 365 19.28 1.50 -10.50
C ASN A 365 20.62 0.74 -10.46
N VAL A 366 20.62 -0.49 -9.96
CA VAL A 366 21.83 -1.34 -9.97
C VAL A 366 22.26 -1.63 -11.42
N ALA A 367 21.31 -1.91 -12.31
CA ALA A 367 21.59 -2.11 -13.74
C ALA A 367 22.09 -0.84 -14.45
N ALA A 368 21.74 0.35 -13.96
CA ALA A 368 22.26 1.63 -14.44
C ALA A 368 23.69 1.94 -13.95
N GLY A 369 24.22 1.15 -13.01
CA GLY A 369 25.49 1.42 -12.34
C GLY A 369 25.38 2.32 -11.11
N SER A 370 24.16 2.72 -10.70
CA SER A 370 23.88 3.60 -9.56
C SER A 370 23.66 2.82 -8.27
N SER A 371 24.59 1.93 -7.95
CA SER A 371 24.52 1.01 -6.80
C SER A 371 24.52 1.75 -5.45
N GLU A 372 25.17 2.91 -5.39
CA GLU A 372 25.19 3.82 -4.25
C GLU A 372 23.80 4.35 -3.86
N LEU A 373 22.86 4.45 -4.82
CA LEU A 373 21.49 4.90 -4.57
C LEU A 373 20.64 3.83 -3.87
N VAL A 374 21.11 2.58 -3.86
CA VAL A 374 20.40 1.41 -3.33
C VAL A 374 21.08 0.85 -2.07
N ALA A 375 22.31 1.27 -1.78
CA ALA A 375 23.17 0.70 -0.74
C ALA A 375 22.57 0.72 0.69
N ASP A 376 21.68 1.67 0.96
CA ASP A 376 20.99 1.79 2.25
C ASP A 376 19.51 1.35 2.18
N GLY A 377 19.07 0.82 1.03
CA GLY A 377 17.70 0.41 0.75
C GLY A 377 16.90 1.48 0.00
N ILE A 378 15.73 1.07 -0.49
CA ILE A 378 14.75 1.94 -1.16
C ILE A 378 13.45 1.90 -0.38
N PHE A 379 12.93 3.08 -0.07
CA PHE A 379 11.59 3.26 0.45
C PHE A 379 10.76 4.02 -0.59
N ALA A 380 9.72 3.38 -1.09
CA ALA A 380 8.91 3.84 -2.20
C ALA A 380 7.50 4.21 -1.75
N HIS A 381 6.96 5.29 -2.32
CA HIS A 381 5.55 5.66 -2.19
C HIS A 381 4.91 5.78 -3.57
N THR A 382 3.77 5.13 -3.77
CA THR A 382 2.95 5.35 -4.96
C THR A 382 1.85 6.34 -4.63
N LEU A 383 1.84 7.48 -5.31
CA LEU A 383 0.90 8.57 -5.13
C LEU A 383 -0.09 8.62 -6.30
N GLY A 384 -1.32 8.17 -6.09
CA GLY A 384 -2.35 8.11 -7.12
C GLY A 384 -3.78 8.15 -6.57
N THR A 385 -4.68 7.41 -7.22
CA THR A 385 -6.05 7.21 -6.75
C THR A 385 -6.08 6.51 -5.39
N GLU A 386 -5.20 5.53 -5.22
CA GLU A 386 -4.85 4.96 -3.93
C GLU A 386 -3.36 5.20 -3.65
N LEU A 387 -2.97 5.02 -2.40
CA LEU A 387 -1.58 5.10 -1.97
C LEU A 387 -1.01 3.68 -1.81
N GLY A 388 0.25 3.52 -2.21
CA GLY A 388 1.03 2.31 -1.96
C GLY A 388 2.33 2.64 -1.25
N THR A 389 2.90 1.70 -0.52
CA THR A 389 4.22 1.85 0.09
C THR A 389 5.01 0.55 -0.09
N GLY A 390 6.30 0.69 -0.38
CA GLY A 390 7.21 -0.43 -0.53
C GLY A 390 8.53 -0.15 0.15
N TRP A 391 9.14 -1.19 0.71
CA TRP A 391 10.44 -1.07 1.36
C TRP A 391 11.30 -2.28 1.03
N ILE A 392 12.52 -1.99 0.58
CA ILE A 392 13.61 -2.95 0.50
C ILE A 392 14.79 -2.39 1.28
N ASN A 393 15.37 -3.21 2.16
CA ASN A 393 16.51 -2.78 2.97
C ASN A 393 17.83 -2.79 2.17
N GLY A 394 18.92 -2.31 2.78
CA GLY A 394 20.24 -2.26 2.14
C GLY A 394 20.84 -3.63 1.79
N ASP A 395 20.33 -4.71 2.37
CA ASP A 395 20.73 -6.09 2.08
C ASP A 395 19.88 -6.71 0.95
N GLY A 396 18.97 -5.92 0.36
CA GLY A 396 18.06 -6.35 -0.70
C GLY A 396 16.92 -7.25 -0.24
N ILE A 397 16.62 -7.26 1.06
CA ILE A 397 15.52 -8.01 1.66
C ILE A 397 14.28 -7.11 1.75
N ILE A 398 13.14 -7.66 1.32
CA ILE A 398 11.84 -7.04 1.51
C ILE A 398 11.27 -7.55 2.84
N PRO A 399 10.97 -6.67 3.80
CA PRO A 399 10.46 -7.11 5.09
C PRO A 399 9.07 -7.77 5.00
N ASP A 400 8.91 -8.92 5.67
CA ASP A 400 7.67 -9.67 5.76
C ASP A 400 6.70 -9.05 6.79
N ILE A 401 6.26 -7.82 6.53
CA ILE A 401 5.37 -7.03 7.38
C ILE A 401 4.21 -6.44 6.57
N PRO A 402 3.11 -5.99 7.22
CA PRO A 402 2.00 -5.36 6.51
C PRO A 402 2.36 -4.11 5.70
N LEU A 403 3.21 -3.23 6.27
CA LEU A 403 3.66 -1.98 5.67
C LEU A 403 2.52 -1.03 5.20
N GLU A 404 1.41 -0.98 5.92
CA GLU A 404 0.24 -0.15 5.56
C GLU A 404 0.42 1.33 5.95
N VAL A 405 1.52 1.96 5.52
CA VAL A 405 1.88 3.34 5.87
C VAL A 405 0.82 4.35 5.44
N TYR A 406 0.06 4.07 4.38
CA TYR A 406 -1.03 4.96 3.95
C TYR A 406 -2.20 5.03 4.94
N ASN A 407 -2.29 4.08 5.87
CA ASN A 407 -3.24 4.13 6.97
C ASN A 407 -2.70 4.94 8.15
N PHE A 408 -1.43 5.36 8.16
CA PHE A 408 -0.87 6.12 9.28
C PHE A 408 -1.71 7.36 9.56
N ILE A 409 -2.15 7.49 10.81
CA ILE A 409 -2.75 8.71 11.31
C ILE A 409 -1.62 9.70 11.51
N ILE A 410 -1.59 10.72 10.68
CA ILE A 410 -0.59 11.80 10.72
C ILE A 410 -1.16 13.07 11.34
N ASP A 411 -2.48 13.21 11.40
CA ASP A 411 -3.18 14.39 11.89
C ASP A 411 -4.21 14.03 12.97
N LEU A 412 -4.05 14.62 14.15
CA LEU A 412 -4.96 14.48 15.30
C LEU A 412 -5.95 15.65 15.42
N GLY A 413 -5.84 16.63 14.52
CA GLY A 413 -6.62 17.86 14.48
C GLY A 413 -7.70 17.86 13.40
N SER A 414 -7.82 18.99 12.68
CA SER A 414 -8.80 19.20 11.61
C SER A 414 -10.22 18.72 11.95
N PHE A 415 -10.71 19.16 13.11
CA PHE A 415 -11.99 18.69 13.66
C PHE A 415 -13.20 19.08 12.82
N VAL A 416 -13.10 20.17 12.06
CA VAL A 416 -14.13 20.60 11.11
C VAL A 416 -14.28 19.55 10.02
N GLU A 417 -13.18 19.16 9.40
CA GLU A 417 -13.15 18.20 8.30
C GLU A 417 -13.49 16.77 8.75
N LYS A 418 -13.23 16.43 10.01
CA LYS A 418 -13.60 15.14 10.62
C LYS A 418 -15.12 14.89 10.67
N GLN A 419 -15.94 15.94 10.66
CA GLN A 419 -17.40 15.81 10.75
C GLN A 419 -18.04 15.29 9.44
N TYR A 420 -17.33 15.36 8.31
CA TYR A 420 -17.88 14.95 7.03
C TYR A 420 -17.75 13.43 6.81
N PRO A 421 -18.75 12.78 6.17
CA PRO A 421 -18.64 11.38 5.75
C PRO A 421 -17.40 11.14 4.88
N SER A 422 -16.81 9.94 4.93
CA SER A 422 -15.55 9.63 4.25
C SER A 422 -15.55 9.90 2.74
N ASP A 423 -16.70 9.77 2.08
CA ASP A 423 -16.87 10.02 0.63
C ASP A 423 -16.97 11.52 0.26
N ASP A 424 -17.19 12.42 1.22
CA ASP A 424 -17.21 13.87 0.98
C ASP A 424 -15.78 14.39 0.72
N LEU A 425 -15.64 15.27 -0.27
CA LEU A 425 -14.34 15.83 -0.66
C LEU A 425 -13.66 16.62 0.45
N ARG A 426 -14.41 17.19 1.40
CA ARG A 426 -13.86 17.93 2.53
C ARG A 426 -13.35 17.01 3.64
N SER A 427 -13.77 15.75 3.65
CA SER A 427 -13.51 14.83 4.76
C SER A 427 -12.05 14.45 4.89
N ILE A 428 -11.63 14.20 6.13
CA ILE A 428 -10.35 13.56 6.47
C ILE A 428 -10.51 12.10 6.94
N ASN A 429 -11.73 11.56 6.89
CA ASN A 429 -12.02 10.19 7.31
C ASN A 429 -11.62 9.20 6.20
N ASN A 430 -10.88 8.17 6.59
CA ASN A 430 -10.42 7.09 5.71
C ASN A 430 -11.62 6.33 5.10
N PHE A 431 -11.56 6.01 3.81
CA PHE A 431 -12.67 5.35 3.11
C PHE A 431 -13.01 3.94 3.62
N ASN A 432 -12.08 3.27 4.29
CA ASN A 432 -12.23 1.88 4.74
C ASN A 432 -12.37 1.75 6.25
N THR A 433 -11.58 2.51 7.00
CA THR A 433 -11.55 2.43 8.47
C THR A 433 -12.44 3.47 9.12
N GLU A 434 -12.84 4.53 8.41
CA GLU A 434 -13.50 5.72 8.95
C GLU A 434 -12.66 6.46 10.01
N LEU A 435 -11.39 6.10 10.18
CA LEU A 435 -10.48 6.82 11.06
C LEU A 435 -10.09 8.16 10.40
N PRO A 436 -10.15 9.28 11.15
CA PRO A 436 -9.70 10.57 10.66
C PRO A 436 -8.18 10.64 10.57
N GLY A 437 -7.68 11.58 9.76
CA GLY A 437 -6.28 11.99 9.81
C GLY A 437 -5.29 10.99 9.18
N THR A 438 -5.80 9.94 8.53
CA THR A 438 -4.94 8.95 7.85
C THR A 438 -4.31 9.53 6.59
N LEU A 439 -3.05 9.18 6.31
CA LEU A 439 -2.29 9.66 5.14
C LEU A 439 -3.04 9.51 3.81
N GLN A 440 -3.86 8.48 3.66
CA GLN A 440 -4.75 8.26 2.51
C GLN A 440 -5.53 9.52 2.09
N LYS A 441 -6.05 10.29 3.05
CA LYS A 441 -6.86 11.50 2.77
C LYS A 441 -6.02 12.77 2.61
N TYR A 442 -4.70 12.65 2.69
CA TYR A 442 -3.75 13.76 2.69
C TYR A 442 -2.83 13.75 1.47
N CYS A 443 -2.32 12.58 1.05
CA CYS A 443 -1.34 12.49 -0.05
C CYS A 443 -1.84 11.75 -1.30
N SER A 444 -3.08 11.25 -1.32
CA SER A 444 -3.72 10.76 -2.55
C SER A 444 -4.30 11.92 -3.37
N GLN A 445 -4.86 11.61 -4.55
CA GLN A 445 -5.67 12.59 -5.30
C GLN A 445 -6.77 13.24 -4.44
N SER A 446 -7.34 12.50 -3.48
CA SER A 446 -8.36 13.02 -2.57
C SER A 446 -7.81 14.12 -1.66
N GLY A 447 -6.52 14.07 -1.31
CA GLY A 447 -5.86 15.14 -0.56
C GLY A 447 -5.81 16.46 -1.32
N ILE A 448 -5.51 16.40 -2.63
CA ILE A 448 -5.51 17.57 -3.50
C ILE A 448 -6.92 18.16 -3.61
N PHE A 449 -7.92 17.32 -3.85
CA PHE A 449 -9.31 17.77 -3.97
C PHE A 449 -9.81 18.39 -2.66
N ARG A 450 -9.51 17.77 -1.52
CA ARG A 450 -9.82 18.28 -0.20
C ARG A 450 -9.20 19.65 0.04
N LEU A 451 -7.92 19.82 -0.27
CA LEU A 451 -7.24 21.11 -0.10
C LEU A 451 -7.79 22.18 -1.05
N ALA A 452 -8.23 21.82 -2.26
CA ALA A 452 -8.96 22.72 -3.13
C ALA A 452 -10.29 23.17 -2.48
N MET A 453 -11.07 22.25 -1.93
CA MET A 453 -12.30 22.56 -1.18
C MET A 453 -12.03 23.37 0.10
N LYS A 454 -10.84 23.24 0.71
CA LYS A 454 -10.44 24.02 1.89
C LYS A 454 -10.01 25.44 1.52
N TYR A 455 -9.19 25.61 0.48
CA TYR A 455 -8.56 26.90 0.18
C TYR A 455 -9.33 27.75 -0.83
N PHE A 456 -9.89 27.16 -1.89
CA PHE A 456 -10.50 27.93 -2.97
C PHE A 456 -11.71 28.76 -2.54
N PRO A 457 -12.66 28.27 -1.70
CA PRO A 457 -13.84 29.07 -1.34
C PRO A 457 -13.50 30.46 -0.77
N ARG A 458 -12.39 30.55 -0.03
CA ARG A 458 -11.95 31.82 0.59
C ARG A 458 -10.90 32.56 -0.24
N LYS A 459 -9.96 31.85 -0.87
CA LYS A 459 -8.77 32.46 -1.50
C LYS A 459 -8.90 32.62 -3.02
N ARG A 460 -9.66 31.76 -3.69
CA ARG A 460 -9.87 31.72 -5.14
C ARG A 460 -11.31 31.30 -5.46
N PRO A 461 -12.32 32.11 -5.10
CA PRO A 461 -13.73 31.77 -5.32
C PRO A 461 -14.07 31.58 -6.80
N ASP A 462 -13.30 32.21 -7.69
CA ASP A 462 -13.36 32.03 -9.14
C ASP A 462 -12.96 30.60 -9.56
N LEU A 463 -11.85 30.07 -9.02
CA LEU A 463 -11.44 28.68 -9.28
C LEU A 463 -12.39 27.69 -8.61
N TYR A 464 -12.90 28.01 -7.42
CA TYR A 464 -13.93 27.19 -6.76
C TYR A 464 -15.13 27.00 -7.70
N GLN A 465 -15.65 28.09 -8.27
CA GLN A 465 -16.76 28.03 -9.24
C GLN A 465 -16.37 27.30 -10.53
N GLU A 466 -15.13 27.45 -11.00
CA GLU A 466 -14.61 26.71 -12.17
C GLU A 466 -14.72 25.19 -11.98
N LEU A 467 -14.49 24.67 -10.76
CA LEU A 467 -14.59 23.23 -10.47
C LEU A 467 -16.01 22.68 -10.71
N PHE A 468 -17.05 23.45 -10.35
CA PHE A 468 -18.44 23.08 -10.59
C PHE A 468 -18.82 23.25 -12.06
N ASN A 469 -18.39 24.36 -12.68
CA ASN A 469 -18.70 24.64 -14.08
C ASN A 469 -18.14 23.57 -15.03
N LYS A 470 -17.00 22.97 -14.68
CA LYS A 470 -16.37 21.88 -15.42
C LYS A 470 -16.89 20.49 -15.05
N GLY A 471 -17.82 20.39 -14.10
CA GLY A 471 -18.37 19.13 -13.63
C GLY A 471 -17.38 18.26 -12.84
N PHE A 472 -16.28 18.84 -12.34
CA PHE A 472 -15.34 18.11 -11.49
C PHE A 472 -15.88 17.88 -10.08
N VAL A 473 -16.70 18.82 -9.59
CA VAL A 473 -17.37 18.73 -8.30
C VAL A 473 -18.87 18.88 -8.51
N ILE A 474 -19.63 18.00 -7.87
CA ILE A 474 -21.08 18.08 -7.82
C ILE A 474 -21.55 18.15 -6.37
N GLU A 475 -22.60 18.93 -6.17
CA GLU A 475 -23.33 19.01 -4.91
C GLU A 475 -24.41 17.92 -4.87
N LYS A 476 -24.52 17.22 -3.74
CA LYS A 476 -25.59 16.24 -3.49
C LYS A 476 -26.09 16.37 -2.06
N GLU A 477 -27.39 16.29 -1.88
CA GLU A 477 -27.99 16.08 -0.57
C GLU A 477 -27.90 14.59 -0.20
N VAL A 478 -27.24 14.30 0.92
CA VAL A 478 -27.10 12.95 1.49
C VAL A 478 -27.47 13.04 2.97
N ASP A 479 -28.44 12.23 3.40
CA ASP A 479 -28.95 12.21 4.77
C ASP A 479 -29.33 13.59 5.35
N GLY A 480 -29.86 14.48 4.49
CA GLY A 480 -30.29 15.84 4.86
C GLY A 480 -29.14 16.85 4.99
N HIS A 481 -27.95 16.50 4.50
CA HIS A 481 -26.80 17.38 4.46
C HIS A 481 -26.23 17.53 3.04
N THR A 482 -25.84 18.76 2.72
CA THR A 482 -25.14 19.09 1.48
C THR A 482 -23.72 18.53 1.49
N GLY A 483 -23.44 17.57 0.62
CA GLY A 483 -22.14 16.97 0.38
C GLY A 483 -21.55 17.30 -0.99
N TYR A 484 -20.22 17.25 -1.09
CA TYR A 484 -19.48 17.51 -2.33
C TYR A 484 -18.72 16.27 -2.79
N TYR A 485 -18.88 15.91 -4.06
CA TYR A 485 -18.37 14.65 -4.62
C TYR A 485 -17.78 14.86 -6.01
N VAL A 486 -16.81 14.02 -6.38
CA VAL A 486 -16.37 13.90 -7.78
C VAL A 486 -17.25 12.85 -8.47
N PRO A 487 -17.92 13.16 -9.58
CA PRO A 487 -18.72 12.18 -10.30
C PRO A 487 -17.84 11.07 -10.89
N THR A 488 -18.32 9.82 -10.73
CA THR A 488 -17.69 8.63 -11.31
C THR A 488 -18.48 8.04 -12.48
N GLU A 489 -19.67 8.57 -12.76
CA GLU A 489 -20.60 8.10 -13.78
C GLU A 489 -21.26 9.32 -14.46
N PRO A 490 -21.54 9.26 -15.78
CA PRO A 490 -21.20 8.18 -16.72
C PRO A 490 -19.70 8.11 -17.07
N GLU A 491 -18.92 9.11 -16.65
CA GLU A 491 -17.47 9.17 -16.81
C GLU A 491 -16.79 9.45 -15.46
N ASP A 492 -15.64 8.81 -15.23
CA ASP A 492 -14.86 9.02 -14.01
C ASP A 492 -14.02 10.31 -14.07
N MET A 493 -14.51 11.36 -13.41
CA MET A 493 -13.91 12.69 -13.46
C MET A 493 -12.68 12.86 -12.55
N ARG A 494 -12.27 11.84 -11.79
CA ARG A 494 -11.14 11.95 -10.85
C ARG A 494 -9.82 12.23 -11.57
N LYS A 495 -9.54 11.51 -12.67
CA LYS A 495 -8.32 11.74 -13.47
C LYS A 495 -8.34 13.11 -14.18
N PRO A 496 -9.43 13.51 -14.88
CA PRO A 496 -9.56 14.86 -15.43
C PRO A 496 -9.39 15.97 -14.38
N PHE A 497 -9.98 15.81 -13.19
CA PHE A 497 -9.88 16.80 -12.13
C PHE A 497 -8.45 16.93 -11.59
N LEU A 498 -7.75 15.81 -11.33
CA LEU A 498 -6.35 15.84 -10.92
C LEU A 498 -5.47 16.55 -11.96
N LYS A 499 -5.64 16.22 -13.25
CA LYS A 499 -4.90 16.88 -14.33
C LYS A 499 -5.17 18.38 -14.35
N HIS A 500 -6.42 18.79 -14.19
CA HIS A 500 -6.77 20.21 -14.09
C HIS A 500 -6.05 20.89 -12.93
N MET A 501 -6.03 20.29 -11.75
CA MET A 501 -5.33 20.84 -10.57
C MET A 501 -3.81 20.96 -10.78
N MET A 502 -3.21 20.05 -11.54
CA MET A 502 -1.79 20.14 -11.91
C MET A 502 -1.55 21.31 -12.89
N ASP A 503 -2.41 21.46 -13.89
CA ASP A 503 -2.31 22.54 -14.88
C ASP A 503 -2.48 23.93 -14.24
N LEU A 504 -3.29 24.04 -13.18
CA LEU A 504 -3.49 25.29 -12.43
C LEU A 504 -2.21 25.87 -11.83
N VAL A 505 -1.24 25.01 -11.46
CA VAL A 505 0.01 25.46 -10.84
C VAL A 505 0.78 26.40 -11.76
N GLU A 506 0.88 26.04 -13.04
CA GLU A 506 1.57 26.85 -14.04
C GLU A 506 0.64 27.95 -14.59
N ARG A 507 -0.65 27.64 -14.80
CA ARG A 507 -1.63 28.58 -15.36
C ARG A 507 -1.83 29.80 -14.46
N GLU A 508 -1.98 29.57 -13.16
CA GLU A 508 -2.31 30.62 -12.20
C GLU A 508 -1.08 31.18 -11.48
N ASN A 509 -0.11 30.31 -11.17
CA ASN A 509 1.12 30.64 -10.44
C ASN A 509 0.91 31.45 -9.14
N ASP A 510 -0.22 31.25 -8.47
CA ASP A 510 -0.58 31.93 -7.22
C ASP A 510 -0.30 31.10 -5.96
N GLU A 511 -0.35 31.74 -4.80
CA GLU A 511 -0.04 31.12 -3.51
C GLU A 511 -1.09 30.12 -3.03
N ALA A 512 -2.38 30.27 -3.38
CA ALA A 512 -3.39 29.29 -2.97
C ALA A 512 -3.19 27.95 -3.68
N ASN A 513 -2.89 27.98 -4.99
CA ASN A 513 -2.56 26.78 -5.75
C ASN A 513 -1.23 26.16 -5.31
N LYS A 514 -0.17 26.97 -5.16
CA LYS A 514 1.13 26.46 -4.67
C LYS A 514 1.02 25.82 -3.30
N ARG A 515 0.23 26.42 -2.40
CA ARG A 515 0.03 25.93 -1.04
C ARG A 515 -0.52 24.51 -1.00
N ILE A 516 -1.46 24.16 -1.89
CA ILE A 516 -2.01 22.80 -1.98
C ILE A 516 -0.88 21.77 -2.12
N TRP A 517 0.05 21.99 -3.06
CA TRP A 517 1.16 21.08 -3.33
C TRP A 517 2.23 21.09 -2.24
N LYS A 518 2.49 22.25 -1.62
CA LYS A 518 3.37 22.33 -0.44
C LYS A 518 2.81 21.53 0.74
N ASP A 519 1.51 21.60 1.01
CA ASP A 519 0.91 20.83 2.09
C ASP A 519 1.00 19.32 1.84
N ILE A 520 0.88 18.84 0.59
CA ILE A 520 1.18 17.43 0.25
C ILE A 520 2.61 17.05 0.68
N GLY A 521 3.59 17.92 0.41
CA GLY A 521 4.97 17.77 0.86
C GLY A 521 5.11 17.70 2.38
N ALA A 522 4.46 18.62 3.09
CA ALA A 522 4.45 18.64 4.55
C ALA A 522 3.90 17.33 5.14
N PHE A 523 2.81 16.80 4.59
CA PHE A 523 2.22 15.53 5.02
C PHE A 523 3.14 14.33 4.76
N LEU A 524 3.86 14.32 3.63
CA LEU A 524 4.89 13.30 3.35
C LEU A 524 6.06 13.39 4.34
N ALA A 525 6.47 14.58 4.74
CA ALA A 525 7.53 14.77 5.74
C ALA A 525 7.10 14.29 7.13
N VAL A 526 5.86 14.55 7.55
CA VAL A 526 5.32 13.99 8.81
C VAL A 526 5.28 12.47 8.75
N THR A 527 4.85 11.91 7.63
CA THR A 527 4.88 10.45 7.40
C THR A 527 6.29 9.90 7.49
N TRP A 528 7.27 10.59 6.90
CA TRP A 528 8.67 10.21 6.97
C TRP A 528 9.12 10.10 8.43
N ILE A 529 8.83 11.09 9.27
CA ILE A 529 9.18 11.08 10.70
C ILE A 529 8.59 9.85 11.40
N GLU A 530 7.29 9.58 11.22
CA GLU A 530 6.64 8.41 11.83
C GLU A 530 7.23 7.09 11.32
N THR A 531 7.58 7.00 10.02
CA THR A 531 8.22 5.79 9.49
C THR A 531 9.63 5.58 10.01
N GLU A 532 10.40 6.65 10.25
CA GLU A 532 11.73 6.53 10.86
C GLU A 532 11.64 6.00 12.29
N GLU A 533 10.70 6.52 13.07
CA GLU A 533 10.48 6.06 14.46
C GLU A 533 10.02 4.60 14.52
N ILE A 534 9.08 4.22 13.65
CA ILE A 534 8.44 2.90 13.73
C ILE A 534 9.25 1.84 13.00
N LEU A 535 9.68 2.12 11.77
CA LEU A 535 10.31 1.14 10.88
C LEU A 535 11.84 1.23 10.89
N ASN A 536 12.38 2.44 11.08
CA ASN A 536 13.80 2.75 10.91
C ASN A 536 14.38 2.12 9.63
N PRO A 537 13.92 2.54 8.44
CA PRO A 537 14.21 1.84 7.20
C PRO A 537 15.68 1.90 6.77
N GLY A 538 16.50 2.73 7.42
CA GLY A 538 17.94 2.87 7.18
C GLY A 538 18.31 3.74 5.98
N THR A 539 17.32 4.22 5.23
CA THR A 539 17.46 5.12 4.07
C THR A 539 16.70 6.42 4.32
N ALA A 540 17.36 7.56 4.12
CA ALA A 540 16.70 8.87 4.20
C ALA A 540 15.91 9.21 2.91
N ARG A 541 16.21 8.51 1.80
CA ARG A 541 15.57 8.74 0.51
C ARG A 541 14.16 8.17 0.45
N ARG A 542 13.27 8.87 -0.24
CA ARG A 542 11.92 8.42 -0.58
C ARG A 542 11.70 8.56 -2.08
N VAL A 543 11.45 7.44 -2.74
CA VAL A 543 11.16 7.42 -4.17
C VAL A 543 9.66 7.50 -4.38
N LEU A 544 9.20 8.53 -5.09
CA LEU A 544 7.80 8.78 -5.35
C LEU A 544 7.43 8.32 -6.77
N PHE A 545 6.35 7.57 -6.87
CA PHE A 545 5.74 7.08 -8.10
C PHE A 545 4.35 7.68 -8.28
N GLY A 546 3.84 7.69 -9.52
CA GLY A 546 2.44 7.99 -9.82
C GLY A 546 2.18 9.39 -10.37
N GLY A 547 0.93 9.64 -10.76
CA GLY A 547 0.54 10.83 -11.53
C GLY A 547 0.76 12.15 -10.80
N LEU A 548 0.72 12.16 -9.46
CA LEU A 548 0.87 13.37 -8.66
C LEU A 548 2.25 14.01 -8.80
N VAL A 549 3.28 13.22 -9.09
CA VAL A 549 4.68 13.68 -9.23
C VAL A 549 5.13 13.78 -10.69
N ALA A 550 4.22 13.58 -11.65
CA ALA A 550 4.53 13.62 -13.08
C ALA A 550 4.76 15.05 -13.60
N ASN A 551 4.10 16.06 -13.01
CA ASN A 551 4.40 17.46 -13.34
C ASN A 551 5.58 17.96 -12.50
N LYS A 552 6.64 18.41 -13.18
CA LYS A 552 7.88 18.87 -12.55
C LYS A 552 7.63 20.00 -11.55
N ARG A 553 6.81 20.99 -11.87
CA ARG A 553 6.57 22.13 -10.97
C ARG A 553 5.80 21.71 -9.72
N CYS A 554 4.80 20.84 -9.86
CA CYS A 554 4.08 20.24 -8.74
C CYS A 554 5.05 19.49 -7.82
N PHE A 555 5.95 18.69 -8.38
CA PHE A 555 6.96 17.96 -7.62
C PHE A 555 7.94 18.88 -6.89
N GLU A 556 8.40 19.97 -7.51
CA GLU A 556 9.25 20.96 -6.82
C GLU A 556 8.53 21.58 -5.61
N LEU A 557 7.24 21.91 -5.73
CA LEU A 557 6.46 22.45 -4.60
C LEU A 557 6.26 21.42 -3.47
N ILE A 558 6.08 20.15 -3.81
CA ILE A 558 6.05 19.05 -2.83
C ILE A 558 7.38 19.01 -2.07
N LYS A 559 8.52 19.11 -2.77
CA LYS A 559 9.84 19.16 -2.10
C LYS A 559 10.00 20.39 -1.22
N GLU A 560 9.54 21.56 -1.68
CA GLU A 560 9.55 22.79 -0.88
C GLU A 560 8.80 22.58 0.45
N GLY A 561 7.54 22.11 0.38
CA GLY A 561 6.73 21.90 1.59
C GLY A 561 7.22 20.77 2.49
N ALA A 562 7.84 19.73 1.94
CA ALA A 562 8.47 18.68 2.75
C ALA A 562 9.67 19.22 3.54
N ASN A 563 10.51 20.06 2.92
CA ASN A 563 11.66 20.69 3.57
C ASN A 563 11.26 21.72 4.64
N GLU A 564 10.07 22.32 4.55
CA GLU A 564 9.53 23.19 5.61
C GLU A 564 9.28 22.44 6.93
N ILE A 565 9.01 21.12 6.88
CA ILE A 565 8.78 20.27 8.05
C ILE A 565 10.05 19.54 8.47
N ARG A 566 10.80 18.99 7.52
CA ARG A 566 12.01 18.20 7.77
C ARG A 566 13.11 18.60 6.81
N GLU A 567 14.06 19.40 7.31
CA GLU A 567 15.25 19.76 6.56
C GLU A 567 16.05 18.50 6.17
N GLY A 568 16.53 18.48 4.92
CA GLY A 568 17.37 17.38 4.41
C GLY A 568 16.60 16.12 4.00
N ILE A 569 15.26 16.17 3.97
CA ILE A 569 14.47 15.09 3.37
C ILE A 569 14.76 14.98 1.87
N VAL A 570 15.06 13.75 1.41
CA VAL A 570 15.38 13.51 -0.01
C VAL A 570 14.20 12.80 -0.66
N LEU A 571 13.49 13.53 -1.51
CA LEU A 571 12.42 12.99 -2.36
C LEU A 571 12.93 12.89 -3.79
N ASP A 572 12.81 11.71 -4.38
CA ASP A 572 13.15 11.43 -5.77
C ASP A 572 11.88 11.07 -6.56
N VAL A 573 11.82 11.38 -7.86
CA VAL A 573 10.76 10.88 -8.76
C VAL A 573 11.26 9.66 -9.48
N ALA A 574 10.42 8.64 -9.55
CA ALA A 574 10.64 7.53 -10.46
C ALA A 574 10.21 7.89 -11.89
N ASP A 575 11.15 7.99 -12.83
CA ASP A 575 10.88 8.36 -14.23
C ASP A 575 11.19 7.23 -15.24
N SER A 576 10.91 7.50 -16.52
CA SER A 576 11.11 6.56 -17.63
C SER A 576 12.58 6.26 -17.96
N GLY A 577 13.53 6.84 -17.22
CA GLY A 577 14.95 6.47 -17.22
C GLY A 577 15.23 5.09 -16.62
N MET A 578 14.24 4.46 -15.98
CA MET A 578 14.34 3.14 -15.32
C MET A 578 14.28 1.93 -16.27
N ALA A 579 14.71 2.05 -17.53
CA ALA A 579 14.74 0.92 -18.48
C ALA A 579 16.18 0.50 -18.81
N ASN A 580 16.85 -0.06 -17.83
CA ASN A 580 18.29 -0.36 -17.84
C ASN A 580 18.58 -1.86 -17.99
N THR A 581 17.70 -2.72 -17.49
CA THR A 581 17.82 -4.17 -17.66
C THR A 581 17.43 -4.65 -19.06
N SER A 582 17.81 -5.89 -19.42
CA SER A 582 17.56 -6.46 -20.75
C SER A 582 16.07 -6.53 -21.09
N LEU A 583 15.21 -7.02 -20.17
CA LEU A 583 13.78 -7.11 -20.46
C LEU A 583 13.11 -5.72 -20.51
N MET A 584 13.51 -4.78 -19.65
CA MET A 584 12.97 -3.42 -19.71
C MET A 584 13.36 -2.70 -21.00
N LYS A 585 14.58 -2.93 -21.51
CA LYS A 585 15.02 -2.44 -22.82
C LYS A 585 14.21 -3.04 -23.97
N GLN A 586 13.89 -4.34 -23.90
CA GLN A 586 12.98 -4.98 -24.86
C GLN A 586 11.58 -4.37 -24.80
N LEU A 587 11.05 -4.13 -23.60
CA LEU A 587 9.76 -3.48 -23.41
C LEU A 587 9.76 -2.04 -23.94
N LYS A 588 10.83 -1.28 -23.72
CA LYS A 588 11.01 0.07 -24.27
C LYS A 588 11.03 0.10 -25.80
N ALA A 589 11.55 -0.96 -26.42
CA ALA A 589 11.59 -1.12 -27.88
C ALA A 589 10.31 -1.74 -28.47
N ASN A 590 9.34 -2.14 -27.64
CA ASN A 590 8.11 -2.77 -28.09
C ASN A 590 7.19 -1.72 -28.75
N PRO A 591 6.60 -2.01 -29.93
CA PRO A 591 5.75 -1.05 -30.64
C PRO A 591 4.34 -0.91 -30.06
N GLU A 592 3.86 -1.88 -29.28
CA GLU A 592 2.48 -1.94 -28.78
C GLU A 592 2.37 -1.57 -27.29
N TYR A 593 3.41 -1.83 -26.50
CA TYR A 593 3.39 -1.67 -25.05
C TYR A 593 4.51 -0.76 -24.55
N THR A 594 4.25 -0.09 -23.43
CA THR A 594 5.20 0.84 -22.82
C THR A 594 5.77 0.34 -21.50
N VAL A 595 6.94 0.87 -21.11
CA VAL A 595 7.54 0.64 -19.78
C VAL A 595 6.59 1.06 -18.67
N ALA A 596 5.94 2.23 -18.81
CA ALA A 596 4.99 2.74 -17.82
C ALA A 596 3.80 1.78 -17.59
N GLN A 597 3.43 0.99 -18.60
CA GLN A 597 2.38 -0.02 -18.45
C GLN A 597 2.92 -1.27 -17.75
N PHE A 598 3.97 -1.92 -18.29
CA PHE A 598 4.35 -3.29 -17.91
C PHE A 598 5.57 -3.42 -16.99
N ALA A 599 6.17 -2.31 -16.51
CA ALA A 599 7.37 -2.37 -15.67
C ALA A 599 7.21 -3.26 -14.43
N GLN A 600 6.09 -3.17 -13.71
CA GLN A 600 5.86 -4.01 -12.52
C GLN A 600 5.70 -5.49 -12.87
N ALA A 601 5.11 -5.82 -14.02
CA ALA A 601 5.00 -7.21 -14.48
C ALA A 601 6.38 -7.77 -14.87
N VAL A 602 7.26 -6.96 -15.45
CA VAL A 602 8.68 -7.33 -15.69
C VAL A 602 9.43 -7.46 -14.37
N GLY A 603 9.23 -6.55 -13.41
CA GLY A 603 9.75 -6.67 -12.04
C GLY A 603 9.35 -7.99 -11.39
N ALA A 604 8.09 -8.39 -11.57
CA ALA A 604 7.59 -9.68 -11.10
C ALA A 604 8.30 -10.87 -11.75
N VAL A 605 8.70 -10.79 -13.03
CA VAL A 605 9.58 -11.82 -13.64
C VAL A 605 10.90 -11.94 -12.88
N TYR A 606 11.57 -10.81 -12.59
CA TYR A 606 12.84 -10.81 -11.86
C TYR A 606 12.69 -11.36 -10.45
N PHE A 607 11.60 -11.02 -9.76
CA PHE A 607 11.29 -11.54 -8.44
C PHE A 607 10.98 -13.05 -8.47
N GLY A 608 10.26 -13.54 -9.47
CA GLY A 608 10.05 -14.97 -9.71
C GLY A 608 11.36 -15.73 -9.96
N ASN A 609 12.33 -15.08 -10.62
CA ASN A 609 13.63 -15.65 -10.95
C ASN A 609 14.60 -15.79 -9.77
N LEU A 610 14.32 -15.15 -8.63
CA LEU A 610 15.16 -15.23 -7.42
C LEU A 610 15.07 -16.58 -6.70
N SER A 611 14.12 -17.45 -7.06
CA SER A 611 13.90 -18.75 -6.44
C SER A 611 14.71 -19.91 -7.00
#